data_AF-A0A535YGZ1-F1
#
_entry.id   AF-A0A535YGZ1-F1
#
_cell.length_a   1.000
_cell.length_b   1.000
_cell.length_c   1.000
_cell.angle_alpha   90.00
_cell.angle_beta   90.00
_cell.angle_gamma   90.00
#
_symmetry.space_group_name_H-M   'P 1'
#
loop_
_entity.id
_entity.type
_entity.pdbx_description
1 polymer ?
#
loop_
_entity_poly.entity_id
_entity_poly.type
_entity_poly.pdbx_seq_one_letter_code
_entity_poly.pdbx_strand_id
1 'polypeptide(L)'
;MSMKRVLFLCSQVQSAGTRATRVHPLAIRAMKEAGIDISSQRSKAVDEVGEGWDVVVTVCDSSCPVPPRSGLKLSWRFPDPSKAAGDEEQQLAVFRKVRDGIAARVRALARRLN
;
A
#
# COMPACT_ATOMS: atom_id res chain seq x y z
N MET A 1 -21.79 13.96 -30.29
CA MET A 1 -20.59 13.19 -30.70
C MET A 1 -19.37 14.06 -30.40
N SER A 2 -18.95 14.13 -29.14
CA SER A 2 -17.96 15.12 -28.66
C SER A 2 -16.68 14.42 -28.23
N MET A 3 -15.58 14.79 -28.89
CA MET A 3 -14.22 14.49 -28.48
C MET A 3 -13.97 14.93 -27.02
N LYS A 4 -13.39 14.05 -26.20
CA LYS A 4 -12.42 14.42 -25.16
C LYS A 4 -11.32 13.36 -25.12
N ARG A 5 -10.33 13.55 -25.99
CA ARG A 5 -9.00 12.94 -25.82
C ARG A 5 -8.36 13.67 -24.64
N VAL A 6 -8.19 13.00 -23.51
CA VAL A 6 -7.35 13.47 -22.40
C VAL A 6 -6.40 12.32 -22.06
N LEU A 7 -5.21 12.38 -22.66
CA LEU A 7 -3.98 11.88 -22.04
C LEU A 7 -3.83 12.55 -20.67
N PHE A 8 -3.29 11.87 -19.66
CA PHE A 8 -2.21 12.37 -18.78
C PHE A 8 -2.05 11.48 -17.53
N LEU A 9 -1.02 10.62 -17.54
CA LEU A 9 0.10 10.56 -16.57
C LEU A 9 -0.10 10.85 -15.06
N CYS A 10 -1.31 10.81 -14.51
CA CYS A 10 -1.57 11.17 -13.11
C CYS A 10 -2.21 9.98 -12.39
N SER A 11 -1.44 8.92 -12.18
CA SER A 11 -1.87 7.82 -11.31
C SER A 11 -2.01 8.39 -9.90
N GLN A 12 -3.23 8.72 -9.49
CA GLN A 12 -3.50 9.19 -8.14
C GLN A 12 -3.33 7.99 -7.20
N VAL A 13 -2.22 7.93 -6.48
CA VAL A 13 -1.97 6.85 -5.52
C VAL A 13 -2.48 7.29 -4.15
N GLN A 14 -3.44 6.54 -3.61
CA GLN A 14 -3.91 6.72 -2.25
C GLN A 14 -3.71 5.42 -1.46
N SER A 15 -3.31 5.57 -0.19
CA SER A 15 -3.27 4.47 0.77
C SER A 15 -4.31 4.70 1.86
N ALA A 16 -4.99 3.63 2.23
CA ALA A 16 -5.89 3.61 3.37
C ALA A 16 -5.89 2.25 4.05
N GLY A 17 -6.22 2.27 5.33
CA GLY A 17 -6.29 1.09 6.17
C GLY A 17 -7.62 1.01 6.91
N THR A 18 -7.87 -0.15 7.49
CA THR A 18 -9.04 -0.42 8.35
C THR A 18 -9.01 0.33 9.67
N ARG A 19 -7.83 0.79 10.12
CA ARG A 19 -7.69 1.63 11.32
C ARG A 19 -6.77 2.80 11.03
N ALA A 20 -7.23 3.99 11.39
CA ALA A 20 -6.46 5.22 11.33
C ALA A 20 -5.44 5.28 12.49
N THR A 21 -4.34 4.55 12.36
CA THR A 21 -3.21 4.59 13.30
C THR A 21 -2.03 5.40 12.77
N ARG A 22 -1.12 5.76 13.67
CA ARG A 22 0.19 6.30 13.29
C ARG A 22 1.02 5.22 12.60
N VAL A 23 1.87 5.63 11.66
CA VAL A 23 2.83 4.75 10.99
C VAL A 23 3.79 4.18 12.03
N HIS A 24 4.08 2.89 11.95
CA HIS A 24 4.99 2.22 12.88
C HIS A 24 6.43 2.77 12.75
N PRO A 25 7.14 3.10 13.85
CA PRO A 25 8.49 3.67 13.78
C PRO A 25 9.49 2.80 13.00
N LEU A 26 9.41 1.47 13.14
CA LEU A 26 10.23 0.53 12.38
C LEU A 26 9.91 0.53 10.87
N ALA A 27 8.65 0.79 10.49
CA ALA A 27 8.30 0.96 9.08
C ALA A 27 8.93 2.25 8.51
N ILE A 28 8.93 3.33 9.29
CA ILE A 28 9.61 4.59 8.91
C ILE A 28 11.10 4.33 8.70
N ARG A 29 11.76 3.63 9.63
CA ARG A 29 13.19 3.27 9.48
C ARG A 29 13.45 2.42 8.22
N ALA A 30 12.69 1.35 8.03
CA ALA A 30 12.85 0.46 6.88
C ALA A 30 12.61 1.19 5.54
N MET A 31 11.66 2.12 5.47
CA MET A 31 11.39 2.89 4.26
C MET A 31 12.44 3.99 4.04
N LYS A 32 12.90 4.63 5.13
CA LYS A 32 13.98 5.63 5.07
C LYS A 32 15.29 5.04 4.54
N GLU A 33 15.60 3.78 4.90
CA GLU A 33 16.73 3.04 4.32
C GLU A 33 16.60 2.84 2.80
N ALA A 34 15.37 2.75 2.27
CA ALA A 34 15.09 2.70 0.84
C ALA A 34 14.99 4.09 0.20
N GLY A 35 15.29 5.16 0.94
CA GLY A 35 15.20 6.54 0.47
C GLY A 35 13.79 7.12 0.43
N ILE A 36 12.80 6.47 1.06
CA ILE A 36 11.40 6.89 1.05
C ILE A 36 11.01 7.34 2.46
N ASP A 37 10.75 8.63 2.64
CA ASP A 37 10.24 9.13 3.92
C ASP A 37 8.72 8.99 3.99
N ILE A 38 8.24 8.18 4.94
CA ILE A 38 6.82 7.98 5.22
C ILE A 38 6.40 8.56 6.58
N SER A 39 7.28 9.32 7.24
CA SER A 39 7.05 9.88 8.57
C SER A 39 5.88 10.87 8.62
N SER A 40 5.63 11.58 7.51
CA SER A 40 4.50 12.51 7.36
C SER A 40 3.21 11.83 6.90
N GLN A 41 3.24 10.54 6.56
CA GLN A 41 2.06 9.82 6.12
C GLN A 41 1.19 9.41 7.32
N ARG A 42 -0.12 9.34 7.09
CA ARG A 42 -1.11 8.92 8.09
C ARG A 42 -2.00 7.85 7.49
N SER A 43 -2.33 6.82 8.27
CA SER A 43 -3.38 5.88 7.90
C SER A 43 -4.72 6.62 7.85
N LYS A 44 -5.30 6.71 6.66
CA LYS A 44 -6.67 7.16 6.44
C LYS A 44 -7.61 5.97 6.55
N ALA A 45 -8.85 6.19 7.02
CA ALA A 45 -9.85 5.12 6.98
C ALA A 45 -10.23 4.80 5.53
N VAL A 46 -10.55 3.54 5.24
CA VAL A 46 -10.99 3.12 3.90
C VAL A 46 -12.22 3.91 3.43
N ASP A 47 -13.10 4.32 4.36
CA ASP A 47 -14.27 5.15 4.09
C ASP A 47 -13.93 6.60 3.68
N GLU A 48 -12.72 7.07 3.96
CA GLU A 48 -12.24 8.39 3.52
C GLU A 48 -11.73 8.36 2.06
N VAL A 49 -11.56 7.16 1.49
CA VAL A 49 -11.11 6.98 0.12
C VAL A 49 -12.37 6.92 -0.75
N GLY A 50 -12.50 7.85 -1.70
CA GLY A 50 -13.68 7.93 -2.57
C GLY A 50 -13.93 6.67 -3.41
N GLU A 51 -15.00 6.66 -4.21
CA GLU A 51 -15.31 5.55 -5.12
C GLU A 51 -14.63 5.71 -6.49
N GLY A 52 -14.57 4.64 -7.28
CA GLY A 52 -14.19 4.70 -8.70
C GLY A 52 -12.71 4.41 -9.01
N TRP A 53 -12.03 3.62 -8.17
CA TRP A 53 -10.65 3.22 -8.41
C TRP A 53 -10.53 2.13 -9.48
N ASP A 54 -9.67 2.35 -10.47
CA ASP A 54 -9.37 1.36 -11.52
C ASP A 54 -8.67 0.13 -10.96
N VAL A 55 -7.77 0.33 -9.98
CA VAL A 55 -6.98 -0.74 -9.35
C VAL A 55 -7.00 -0.55 -7.84
N VAL A 56 -7.41 -1.60 -7.13
CA VAL A 56 -7.37 -1.65 -5.66
C VAL A 56 -6.51 -2.82 -5.23
N VAL A 57 -5.47 -2.50 -4.46
CA VAL A 57 -4.57 -3.49 -3.87
C VAL A 57 -4.82 -3.58 -2.37
N THR A 58 -5.29 -4.73 -1.91
CA THR A 58 -5.42 -5.01 -0.48
C THR A 58 -4.18 -5.75 0.02
N VAL A 59 -3.51 -5.15 1.01
CA VAL A 59 -2.32 -5.71 1.68
C VAL A 59 -2.75 -6.12 3.09
N CYS A 60 -3.25 -7.33 3.23
CA CYS A 60 -3.87 -7.78 4.47
C CYS A 60 -3.78 -9.31 4.53
N ASP A 61 -3.51 -9.86 5.72
CA ASP A 61 -3.52 -11.30 5.98
C ASP A 61 -4.97 -11.83 6.15
N SER A 62 -5.90 -10.95 6.54
CA SER A 62 -7.33 -11.24 6.73
C SER A 62 -8.22 -10.50 5.73
N SER A 63 -9.53 -10.81 5.73
CA SER A 63 -10.53 -10.18 4.87
C SER A 63 -10.69 -8.69 5.22
N CYS A 64 -9.89 -7.84 4.57
CA CYS A 64 -9.99 -6.41 4.69
C CYS A 64 -11.15 -5.90 3.79
N PRO A 65 -11.98 -4.95 4.26
CA PRO A 65 -13.07 -4.37 3.47
C PRO A 65 -12.51 -3.74 2.19
N VAL A 66 -13.09 -4.13 1.06
CA VAL A 66 -12.73 -3.61 -0.27
C VAL A 66 -13.81 -2.61 -0.68
N PRO A 67 -13.45 -1.43 -1.20
CA PRO A 67 -14.45 -0.49 -1.70
C PRO A 67 -15.32 -1.14 -2.80
N PRO A 68 -16.65 -0.95 -2.74
CA PRO A 68 -17.62 -1.70 -3.56
C PRO A 68 -17.44 -1.48 -5.06
N ARG A 69 -17.05 -0.27 -5.49
CA ARG A 69 -16.77 0.09 -6.89
C ARG A 69 -15.28 0.17 -7.17
N SER A 70 -14.68 -0.99 -7.38
CA SER A 70 -13.29 -1.10 -7.83
C SER A 70 -13.18 -2.04 -9.02
N GLY A 71 -12.37 -1.65 -10.01
CA GLY A 71 -12.12 -2.43 -11.21
C GLY A 71 -11.30 -3.69 -10.91
N LEU A 72 -9.97 -3.58 -11.02
CA LEU A 72 -9.04 -4.66 -10.74
C LEU A 72 -8.74 -4.75 -9.24
N LYS A 73 -9.14 -5.87 -8.62
CA LYS A 73 -8.87 -6.17 -7.21
C LYS A 73 -7.69 -7.12 -7.08
N LEU A 74 -6.63 -6.69 -6.40
CA LEU A 74 -5.47 -7.52 -6.11
C LEU A 74 -5.33 -7.72 -4.61
N SER A 75 -5.30 -8.97 -4.16
CA SER A 75 -5.04 -9.31 -2.76
C SER A 75 -3.60 -9.78 -2.61
N TRP A 76 -2.82 -9.03 -1.84
CA TRP A 76 -1.46 -9.39 -1.49
C TRP A 76 -1.36 -9.78 -0.02
N ARG A 77 -1.25 -11.08 0.21
CA ARG A 77 -1.01 -11.63 1.54
C ARG A 77 0.43 -11.39 1.94
N PHE A 78 0.61 -10.56 2.96
CA PHE A 78 1.88 -10.34 3.64
C PHE A 78 1.66 -10.50 5.15
N PRO A 79 2.63 -11.11 5.86
CA PRO A 79 2.56 -11.19 7.31
C PRO A 79 2.61 -9.77 7.90
N ASP A 80 1.85 -9.53 8.96
CA ASP A 80 1.87 -8.24 9.65
C ASP A 80 3.22 -8.06 10.36
N PRO A 81 4.07 -7.12 9.90
CA PRO A 81 5.39 -6.93 10.49
C PRO A 81 5.31 -6.37 11.93
N SER A 82 4.17 -5.78 12.32
CA SER A 82 3.95 -5.27 13.68
C SER A 82 3.74 -6.39 14.70
N LYS A 83 3.41 -7.61 14.24
CA LYS A 83 3.29 -8.81 15.07
C LYS A 83 4.59 -9.61 15.13
N ALA A 84 5.66 -9.17 14.47
CA ALA A 84 6.95 -9.83 14.54
C ALA A 84 7.44 -9.84 16.00
N ALA A 85 7.76 -11.03 16.51
CA ALA A 85 8.36 -11.21 17.83
C ALA A 85 9.89 -11.22 17.71
N GLY A 86 10.57 -10.83 18.78
CA GLY A 86 12.03 -10.79 18.86
C GLY A 86 12.59 -9.40 19.10
N ASP A 87 13.90 -9.27 18.98
CA ASP A 87 14.62 -8.01 19.15
C ASP A 87 14.28 -7.00 18.04
N GLU A 88 14.54 -5.72 18.28
CA GLU A 88 14.25 -4.64 17.33
C GLU A 88 14.84 -4.91 15.94
N GLU A 89 16.04 -5.50 15.88
CA GLU A 89 16.70 -5.84 14.61
C GLU A 89 16.02 -7.02 13.88
N GLN A 90 15.51 -8.00 14.62
CA GLN A 90 14.73 -9.10 14.05
C GLN A 90 13.39 -8.59 13.52
N GLN A 91 12.72 -7.70 14.26
CA GLN A 91 11.51 -7.04 13.80
C GLN A 91 11.79 -6.20 12.55
N LEU A 92 12.85 -5.38 12.55
CA LEU A 92 13.24 -4.56 11.42
C LEU A 92 13.55 -5.42 10.17
N ALA A 93 14.18 -6.58 10.34
CA ALA A 93 14.41 -7.53 9.24
C ALA A 93 13.10 -8.03 8.62
N VAL A 94 12.04 -8.23 9.42
CA VAL A 94 10.70 -8.55 8.90
C VAL A 94 10.11 -7.36 8.13
N PHE A 95 10.21 -6.13 8.65
CA PHE A 95 9.78 -4.93 7.93
C PHE A 95 10.49 -4.77 6.58
N ARG A 96 11.81 -5.02 6.52
CA ARG A 96 12.59 -5.01 5.26
C ARG A 96 12.09 -6.06 4.27
N LYS A 97 11.87 -7.30 4.72
CA LYS A 97 11.33 -8.38 3.87
C LYS A 97 9.96 -8.03 3.29
N VAL A 98 9.06 -7.49 4.11
CA VAL A 98 7.71 -7.08 3.67
C VAL A 98 7.82 -5.91 2.67
N ARG A 99 8.63 -4.89 2.97
CA ARG A 99 8.92 -3.77 2.05
C ARG A 99 9.38 -4.26 0.69
N ASP A 100 10.39 -5.11 0.66
CA ASP A 100 11.00 -5.60 -0.59
C ASP A 100 10.01 -6.46 -1.39
N GLY A 101 9.21 -7.28 -0.69
CA GLY A 101 8.13 -8.05 -1.30
C GLY A 101 7.05 -7.17 -1.92
N ILE A 102 6.61 -6.12 -1.22
CA ILE A 102 5.66 -5.14 -1.75
C ILE A 102 6.26 -4.44 -2.97
N ALA A 103 7.50 -3.96 -2.88
CA ALA A 103 8.19 -3.29 -3.97
C ALA A 103 8.28 -4.17 -5.24
N ALA A 104 8.60 -5.46 -5.09
CA ALA A 104 8.63 -6.40 -6.20
C ALA A 104 7.25 -6.56 -6.86
N ARG A 105 6.18 -6.68 -6.08
CA ARG A 105 4.81 -6.79 -6.59
C ARG A 105 4.32 -5.52 -7.26
N VAL A 106 4.62 -4.35 -6.70
CA VAL A 106 4.32 -3.05 -7.30
C VAL A 106 5.02 -2.92 -8.65
N ARG A 107 6.31 -3.26 -8.75
CA ARG A 107 7.05 -3.26 -10.03
C ARG A 107 6.46 -4.24 -11.05
N ALA A 108 6.01 -5.41 -10.61
CA ALA A 108 5.36 -6.38 -11.49
C ALA A 108 4.00 -5.89 -11.98
N LEU A 109 3.22 -5.22 -11.12
CA LEU A 109 1.95 -4.61 -11.47
C LEU A 109 2.13 -3.43 -12.44
N ALA A 110 3.12 -2.56 -12.18
CA ALA A 110 3.45 -1.45 -13.06
C ALA A 110 3.80 -1.92 -14.48
N ARG A 111 4.50 -3.06 -14.60
CA ARG A 111 4.80 -3.69 -15.90
C ARG A 111 3.58 -4.28 -16.62
N ARG A 112 2.49 -4.59 -15.91
CA ARG A 112 1.24 -5.12 -16.48
C ARG A 112 0.27 -4.03 -16.92
N LEU A 113 0.36 -2.85 -16.32
CA LEU A 113 -0.52 -1.70 -16.59
C LEU A 113 0.05 -0.75 -17.64
N ASN A 114 1.26 -1.03 -18.13
CA ASN A 114 1.98 -0.27 -19.16
C ASN A 114 2.02 -1.06 -20.46
#